data_AF-N6USF4-F1
#
_entry.id   AF-N6USF4-F1
#
_cell.length_a   1.000
_cell.length_b   1.000
_cell.length_c   1.000
_cell.angle_alpha   90.00
_cell.angle_beta   90.00
_cell.angle_gamma   90.00
#
_symmetry.space_group_name_H-M   'P 1'
#
loop_
_entity.id
_entity.type
_entity.pdbx_description
1 polymer ?
#
loop_
_entity_poly.entity_id
_entity_poly.type
_entity_poly.pdbx_seq_one_letter_code
_entity_poly.pdbx_strand_id
1 'polypeptide(L)'
;LPEHPPQISVGREPLDYGDILRANCSSHPSRPPADLKFILNNITVHQSESAVLRRANVRDWSDLQLELQLSFIHFDDGRLVLQCVAQISSIYREVAELELESVRHPVPARGNLHFYDLPTFAEYM
;
A
#
# COMPACT_ATOMS: atom_id res chain seq x y z
N LEU A 1 -7.19 -8.83 21.67
CA LEU A 1 -7.13 -8.31 20.28
C LEU A 1 -5.88 -7.45 20.16
N PRO A 2 -5.39 -7.13 18.95
CA PRO A 2 -4.32 -6.16 18.77
C PRO A 2 -4.75 -4.80 19.35
N GLU A 3 -3.79 -4.07 19.92
CA GLU A 3 -4.06 -2.76 20.55
C GLU A 3 -4.23 -1.63 19.52
N HIS A 4 -3.65 -1.81 18.33
CA HIS A 4 -3.67 -0.85 17.24
C HIS A 4 -4.00 -1.52 15.91
N PRO A 5 -4.46 -0.74 14.90
CA PRO A 5 -4.55 -1.21 13.51
C PRO A 5 -3.20 -1.74 13.00
N PRO A 6 -3.21 -2.55 11.92
CA PRO A 6 -1.97 -2.99 11.30
C PRO A 6 -1.15 -1.80 10.77
N GLN A 7 0.14 -2.03 10.53
CA GLN A 7 1.04 -1.02 9.98
C GLN A 7 1.69 -1.55 8.71
N ILE A 8 1.71 -0.72 7.67
CA ILE A 8 2.37 -1.02 6.39
C ILE A 8 3.69 -0.26 6.36
N SER A 9 4.76 -0.94 5.94
CA SER A 9 6.02 -0.33 5.57
C SER A 9 6.41 -0.75 4.15
N VAL A 10 6.97 0.18 3.39
CA VAL A 10 7.41 -0.03 2.00
C VAL A 10 8.90 0.26 1.91
N GLY A 11 9.62 -0.54 1.12
CA GLY A 11 11.08 -0.44 1.02
C GLY A 11 11.59 0.80 0.29
N ARG A 12 10.78 1.39 -0.60
CA ARG A 12 11.12 2.61 -1.35
C ARG A 12 9.88 3.27 -1.94
N GLU A 13 9.97 4.58 -2.12
CA GLU A 13 9.00 5.43 -2.82
C GLU A 13 9.74 6.56 -3.53
N PRO A 14 9.21 7.11 -4.64
CA PRO A 14 8.04 6.65 -5.41
C PRO A 14 8.29 5.33 -6.15
N LEU A 15 7.21 4.67 -6.59
CA LEU A 15 7.27 3.38 -7.32
C LEU A 15 6.70 3.53 -8.72
N ASP A 16 7.32 2.89 -9.70
CA ASP A 16 6.87 2.94 -11.08
C ASP A 16 6.66 1.54 -11.67
N TYR A 17 6.05 1.45 -12.85
CA TYR A 17 5.93 0.17 -13.54
C TYR A 17 7.30 -0.42 -13.91
N GLY A 18 7.45 -1.72 -13.70
CA GLY A 18 8.72 -2.44 -13.80
C GLY A 18 9.45 -2.57 -12.46
N ASP A 19 9.04 -1.83 -11.44
CA ASP A 19 9.61 -1.91 -10.10
C ASP A 19 9.15 -3.14 -9.33
N ILE A 20 9.87 -3.48 -8.26
CA ILE A 20 9.47 -4.50 -7.31
C ILE A 20 8.95 -3.80 -6.06
N LEU A 21 7.64 -3.91 -5.81
CA LEU A 21 7.01 -3.51 -4.57
C LEU A 21 7.44 -4.48 -3.46
N ARG A 22 8.29 -3.99 -2.55
CA ARG A 22 8.67 -4.67 -1.32
C ARG A 22 7.93 -4.02 -0.16
N ALA A 23 7.02 -4.74 0.48
CA ALA A 23 6.25 -4.22 1.60
C ALA A 23 6.19 -5.23 2.75
N ASN A 24 6.03 -4.73 3.96
CA ASN A 24 5.75 -5.53 5.14
C ASN A 24 4.51 -4.96 5.83
N CYS A 25 3.60 -5.85 6.21
CA CYS A 25 2.49 -5.53 7.07
C CYS A 25 2.67 -6.21 8.40
N SER A 26 2.51 -5.47 9.49
CA SER A 26 2.61 -5.99 10.86
C SER A 26 1.34 -5.69 11.67
N SER A 27 0.98 -6.60 12.57
CA SER A 27 -0.10 -6.42 13.55
C SER A 27 0.40 -6.70 14.96
N HIS A 28 -0.07 -5.89 15.91
CA HIS A 28 0.32 -5.97 17.32
C HIS A 28 -0.07 -7.32 17.96
N PRO A 29 0.61 -7.71 19.07
CA PRO A 29 0.43 -9.01 19.67
C PRO A 29 -1.00 -9.31 20.09
N SER A 30 -1.51 -10.43 19.60
CA SER A 30 -2.87 -10.88 19.89
C SER A 30 -2.94 -12.39 20.07
N ARG A 31 -4.02 -12.86 20.71
CA ARG A 31 -4.30 -14.28 20.93
C ARG A 31 -5.73 -14.58 20.45
N PRO A 32 -5.90 -15.36 19.37
CA PRO A 32 -4.83 -15.84 18.48
C PRO A 32 -4.14 -14.68 17.74
N PRO A 33 -2.95 -14.91 17.13
CA PRO A 33 -2.35 -13.97 16.20
C PRO A 33 -3.30 -13.68 15.02
N ALA A 34 -3.19 -12.49 14.44
CA ALA A 34 -4.06 -12.06 13.36
C ALA A 34 -3.65 -12.68 12.02
N ASP A 35 -4.63 -13.09 11.23
CA ASP A 35 -4.42 -13.39 9.81
C ASP A 35 -4.24 -12.06 9.07
N LEU A 36 -3.23 -11.98 8.22
CA LEU A 36 -2.90 -10.79 7.44
C LEU A 36 -3.15 -11.03 5.95
N LYS A 37 -3.55 -9.99 5.23
CA LYS A 37 -3.59 -10.00 3.77
C LYS A 37 -3.29 -8.64 3.17
N PHE A 38 -2.61 -8.67 2.04
CA PHE A 38 -2.41 -7.52 1.17
C PHE A 38 -3.45 -7.47 0.07
N ILE A 39 -4.01 -6.29 -0.13
CA ILE A 39 -4.93 -5.97 -1.21
C ILE A 39 -4.34 -4.79 -1.98
N LEU A 40 -4.24 -4.92 -3.29
CA LEU A 40 -3.73 -3.91 -4.20
C LEU A 40 -4.86 -3.49 -5.15
N ASN A 41 -5.29 -2.23 -5.09
CA ASN A 41 -6.43 -1.72 -5.88
C ASN A 41 -7.64 -2.69 -5.87
N ASN A 42 -8.06 -3.12 -4.68
CA ASN A 42 -9.16 -4.08 -4.45
C ASN A 42 -8.90 -5.55 -4.85
N ILE A 43 -7.69 -5.90 -5.32
CA ILE A 43 -7.31 -7.28 -5.66
C ILE A 43 -6.44 -7.85 -4.54
N THR A 44 -6.79 -9.02 -3.99
CA THR A 44 -5.92 -9.68 -3.00
C THR A 44 -4.69 -10.24 -3.69
N VAL A 45 -3.51 -9.76 -3.31
CA VAL A 45 -2.21 -10.15 -3.92
C VAL A 45 -1.41 -11.11 -3.07
N HIS A 46 -1.61 -11.09 -1.74
CA HIS A 46 -0.95 -12.02 -0.83
C HIS A 46 -1.72 -12.16 0.49
N GLN A 47 -1.64 -13.32 1.13
CA GLN A 47 -2.28 -13.57 2.43
C GLN A 47 -1.49 -14.60 3.24
N SER A 48 -1.53 -14.48 4.56
CA SER A 48 -0.94 -15.46 5.47
C SER A 48 -1.69 -16.79 5.40
N GLU A 49 -0.96 -17.89 5.58
CA GLU A 49 -1.60 -19.19 5.81
C GLU A 49 -2.33 -19.17 7.16
N SER A 50 -3.60 -19.55 7.18
CA SER A 50 -4.42 -19.54 8.40
C SER A 50 -3.83 -20.47 9.48
N ALA A 51 -3.13 -19.89 10.44
CA ALA A 51 -2.46 -20.62 11.52
C ALA A 51 -3.40 -20.97 12.69
N VAL A 52 -4.72 -20.81 12.50
CA VAL A 52 -5.75 -20.87 13.54
C VAL A 52 -5.60 -22.10 14.44
N LEU A 53 -5.23 -23.26 13.90
CA LEU A 53 -5.06 -24.48 14.72
C LEU A 53 -3.72 -24.54 15.46
N ARG A 54 -2.64 -23.95 14.92
CA ARG A 54 -1.29 -24.10 15.48
C ARG A 54 -0.92 -23.04 16.51
N ARG A 55 -1.54 -21.85 16.45
CA ARG A 55 -1.21 -20.72 17.34
C ARG A 55 -2.41 -20.14 18.08
N ALA A 56 -3.56 -20.83 18.11
CA ALA A 56 -4.78 -20.38 18.79
C ALA A 56 -4.54 -19.82 20.21
N ASN A 57 -3.62 -20.47 20.94
CA ASN A 57 -3.38 -20.20 22.36
C ASN A 57 -2.13 -19.35 22.64
N VAL A 58 -1.46 -18.83 21.62
CA VAL A 58 -0.24 -18.04 21.78
C VAL A 58 -0.58 -16.57 21.56
N ARG A 59 -0.06 -15.70 22.41
CA ARG A 59 -0.05 -14.26 22.15
C ARG A 59 1.21 -13.93 21.37
N ASP A 60 1.08 -13.51 20.13
CA ASP A 60 2.22 -13.24 19.27
C ASP A 60 1.92 -12.12 18.28
N TRP A 61 2.97 -11.51 17.74
CA TRP A 61 2.90 -10.60 16.60
C TRP A 61 2.50 -11.36 15.34
N SER A 62 2.05 -10.63 14.33
CA SER A 62 1.83 -11.18 12.99
C SER A 62 2.49 -10.26 11.99
N ASP A 63 3.24 -10.81 11.06
CA ASP A 63 3.84 -10.08 9.95
C ASP A 63 3.63 -10.81 8.63
N LEU A 64 3.53 -10.05 7.55
CA LEU A 64 3.36 -10.55 6.20
C LEU A 64 4.23 -9.72 5.25
N GLN A 65 5.08 -10.40 4.50
CA GLN A 65 5.95 -9.77 3.51
C GLN A 65 5.35 -9.91 2.12
N LEU A 66 5.49 -8.86 1.31
CA LEU A 66 5.08 -8.82 -0.08
C LEU A 66 6.28 -8.47 -0.94
N GLU A 67 6.49 -9.25 -1.99
CA GLU A 67 7.37 -8.92 -3.11
C GLU A 67 6.58 -9.10 -4.40
N LEU A 68 6.22 -8.01 -5.07
CA LEU A 68 5.39 -8.02 -6.27
C LEU A 68 6.04 -7.18 -7.37
N GLN A 69 6.21 -7.77 -8.55
CA GLN A 69 6.63 -7.02 -9.72
C GLN A 69 5.46 -6.18 -10.23
N LEU A 70 5.62 -4.86 -10.20
CA LEU A 70 4.63 -3.90 -10.64
C LEU A 70 4.60 -3.82 -12.16
N SER A 71 3.40 -3.69 -12.69
CA SER A 71 3.10 -3.48 -14.10
C SER A 71 1.95 -2.49 -14.22
N PHE A 72 1.71 -1.97 -15.42
CA PHE A 72 0.74 -0.90 -15.66
C PHE A 72 -0.68 -1.22 -15.17
N ILE A 73 -1.08 -2.50 -15.12
CA ILE A 73 -2.42 -2.92 -14.64
C ILE A 73 -2.64 -2.69 -13.14
N HIS A 74 -1.55 -2.48 -12.38
CA HIS A 74 -1.62 -2.26 -10.94
C HIS A 74 -1.80 -0.79 -10.59
N PHE A 75 -1.76 0.12 -11.57
CA PHE A 75 -1.93 1.55 -11.34
C PHE A 75 -3.27 2.02 -11.91
N ASP A 76 -3.97 2.86 -11.15
CA ASP A 76 -5.16 3.57 -11.58
C ASP A 76 -4.84 5.07 -11.59
N ASP A 77 -4.79 5.67 -12.78
CA ASP A 77 -4.40 7.07 -12.99
C ASP A 77 -3.07 7.44 -12.29
N GLY A 78 -2.08 6.55 -12.42
CA GLY A 78 -0.75 6.74 -11.82
C GLY A 78 -0.66 6.48 -10.32
N ARG A 79 -1.75 6.04 -9.69
CA ARG A 79 -1.82 5.78 -8.26
C ARG A 79 -2.01 4.30 -7.98
N LEU A 80 -1.47 3.87 -6.86
CA LEU A 80 -1.50 2.49 -6.37
C LEU A 80 -1.94 2.52 -4.92
N VAL A 81 -3.05 1.87 -4.59
CA VAL A 81 -3.54 1.77 -3.22
C VAL A 81 -3.21 0.38 -2.68
N LEU A 82 -2.29 0.34 -1.72
CA LEU A 82 -1.95 -0.86 -0.98
C LEU A 82 -2.67 -0.85 0.36
N GLN A 83 -3.51 -1.86 0.58
CA GLN A 83 -4.17 -2.11 1.85
C GLN A 83 -3.58 -3.34 2.52
N CYS A 84 -3.47 -3.29 3.84
CA CYS A 84 -3.28 -4.47 4.67
C CYS A 84 -4.47 -4.65 5.60
N VAL A 85 -5.06 -5.85 5.57
CA VAL A 85 -6.14 -6.23 6.48
C VAL A 85 -5.60 -7.18 7.54
N ALA A 86 -5.79 -6.84 8.81
CA ALA A 86 -5.56 -7.73 9.93
C ALA A 86 -6.91 -8.25 10.44
N GLN A 87 -7.05 -9.56 10.55
CA GLN A 87 -8.31 -10.21 10.89
C GLN A 87 -8.12 -11.31 11.93
N ILE A 88 -9.02 -11.37 12.92
CA ILE A 88 -9.12 -12.50 13.85
C ILE A 88 -10.55 -13.01 13.81
N SER A 89 -10.76 -14.13 13.11
CA SER A 89 -12.08 -14.73 12.90
C SER A 89 -13.11 -13.64 12.52
N SER A 90 -14.22 -13.53 13.24
CA SER A 90 -15.24 -12.49 13.06
C SER A 90 -15.19 -11.35 14.09
N ILE A 91 -14.22 -11.35 15.02
CA ILE A 91 -14.23 -10.46 16.19
C ILE A 91 -13.30 -9.25 16.06
N TYR A 92 -12.40 -9.26 15.10
CA TYR A 92 -11.49 -8.15 14.83
C TYR A 92 -11.19 -8.09 13.34
N ARG A 93 -11.32 -6.91 12.77
CA ARG A 93 -10.97 -6.62 11.39
C ARG A 93 -10.61 -5.15 11.29
N GLU A 94 -9.33 -4.86 11.09
CA GLU A 94 -8.83 -3.51 10.88
C GLU A 94 -8.06 -3.44 9.57
N VAL A 95 -8.05 -2.26 8.96
CA VAL A 95 -7.42 -2.03 7.65
C VAL A 95 -6.47 -0.85 7.76
N ALA A 96 -5.23 -1.07 7.33
CA ALA A 96 -4.29 0.00 7.01
C ALA A 96 -4.29 0.22 5.50
N GLU A 97 -4.19 1.48 5.09
CA GLU A 97 -4.15 1.87 3.68
C GLU A 97 -2.96 2.79 3.45
N LEU A 98 -2.26 2.57 2.34
CA LEU A 98 -1.15 3.37 1.88
C LEU A 98 -1.32 3.63 0.39
N GLU A 99 -1.38 4.91 0.03
CA GLU A 99 -1.44 5.36 -1.35
C GLU A 99 -0.02 5.68 -1.84
N LEU A 100 0.33 5.13 -2.99
CA LEU A 100 1.66 5.20 -3.58
C LEU A 100 1.53 5.83 -4.97
N GLU A 101 2.29 6.88 -5.22
CA GLU A 101 2.29 7.61 -6.50
C GLU A 101 3.37 7.07 -7.46
N SER A 102 3.05 7.06 -8.75
CA SER A 102 4.03 6.83 -9.82
C SER A 102 4.83 8.08 -10.14
N VAL A 103 6.13 7.89 -10.38
CA VAL A 103 7.07 8.92 -10.85
C VAL A 103 6.56 9.65 -12.09
N ARG A 104 5.78 8.98 -12.95
CA ARG A 104 5.32 9.54 -14.23
C ARG A 104 4.11 10.46 -14.13
N HIS A 105 3.51 10.58 -12.95
CA HIS A 105 2.56 11.65 -12.64
C HIS A 105 3.24 12.69 -11.74
N PRO A 106 4.00 13.64 -12.31
CA PRO A 106 4.36 14.82 -11.55
C PRO A 106 3.06 15.54 -11.19
N VAL A 107 2.78 15.69 -9.89
CA VAL A 107 1.86 16.71 -9.41
C VAL A 107 2.30 18.02 -10.08
N PRO A 108 1.47 18.69 -10.90
CA PRO A 108 1.81 20.02 -11.32
C PRO A 108 1.92 20.82 -10.03
N ALA A 109 3.14 21.29 -9.71
CA ALA A 109 3.36 22.18 -8.59
C ALA A 109 2.28 23.25 -8.66
N ARG A 110 1.47 23.37 -7.60
CA ARG A 110 0.39 24.35 -7.52
C ARG A 110 0.98 25.70 -7.91
N GLY A 111 0.64 26.14 -9.12
CA GLY A 111 1.27 27.30 -9.72
C GLY A 111 0.90 28.55 -8.94
N ASN A 112 1.90 29.39 -8.68
CA ASN A 112 1.73 30.80 -8.96
C ASN A 112 2.06 31.01 -10.44
N LEU A 113 1.19 30.53 -11.33
CA LEU A 113 1.22 30.93 -12.73
C LEU A 113 0.55 32.30 -12.80
N HIS A 114 1.36 33.35 -12.73
CA HIS A 114 0.91 34.68 -13.13
C HIS A 114 0.63 34.66 -14.63
N PHE A 115 -0.55 35.16 -15.01
CA PHE A 115 -1.05 35.19 -16.40
C PHE A 115 -0.22 36.07 -17.36
N TYR A 116 0.95 36.57 -16.93
CA TYR A 116 1.79 37.51 -17.65
C TYR A 116 3.07 36.89 -18.26
N ASP A 117 3.39 35.63 -17.97
CA ASP A 117 4.65 34.98 -18.39
C ASP A 117 4.50 33.94 -19.52
N LEU A 118 3.41 33.97 -20.30
CA LEU A 118 3.33 33.18 -21.53
C LEU A 118 3.97 33.97 -22.69
N PRO A 119 5.04 33.45 -23.33
CA PRO A 119 5.57 34.08 -24.54
C PRO A 119 4.53 33.95 -25.65
N THR A 120 4.10 35.09 -26.19
CA THR A 120 3.30 35.17 -27.41
C THR A 120 4.02 34.47 -28.55
N PHE A 121 3.30 33.65 -29.31
CA PHE A 121 3.75 32.83 -30.44
C PHE A 121 4.13 33.68 -31.69
N ALA A 122 4.94 34.73 -31.53
CA ALA A 122 5.19 35.74 -32.57
C ALA A 122 6.68 35.97 -32.92
N GLU A 123 7.58 35.03 -32.62
CA GLU A 123 8.98 35.09 -33.07
C GLU A 123 9.39 33.79 -33.79
N TYR A 124 8.70 33.49 -34.88
CA TYR A 124 9.21 32.61 -35.93
C TYR A 124 8.80 33.13 -37.31
N MET A 125 9.31 34.31 -37.69
CA MET A 125 9.49 34.79 -39.07
C MET A 125 10.60 35.84 -39.10
#